data_AF-A0A7Y7ADD7-F1
#
_entry.id   AF-A0A7Y7ADD7-F1
#
_cell.length_a   1.000
_cell.length_b   1.000
_cell.length_c   1.000
_cell.angle_alpha   90.00
_cell.angle_beta   90.00
_cell.angle_gamma   90.00
#
_symmetry.space_group_name_H-M   'P 1'
#
loop_
_entity.id
_entity.type
_entity.pdbx_description
1 polymer ?
#
loop_
_entity_poly.entity_id
_entity_poly.type
_entity_poly.pdbx_seq_one_letter_code
_entity_poly.pdbx_strand_id
1 'polypeptide(L)'
;MMKIAPIIGALVIATACTSELENKSEEKKSIEPSVELEQISEEDIVGEDRSESSGQNEAPDQEASKPNSAEWTFEVIPVSQDNWGYQLFQNGKMVINQTTIPSVQGNNGFDSAKKAERTAKYILTKLENGIFPPTVDRKELEELEVLRD
;
A
#
# COMPACT_ATOMS: atom_id res chain seq x y z
N MET A 1 1.68 -39.38 -61.35
CA MET A 1 3.09 -39.70 -61.06
C MET A 1 3.68 -38.59 -60.18
N MET A 2 4.61 -38.95 -59.31
CA MET A 2 5.00 -38.35 -58.02
C MET A 2 5.06 -36.81 -57.85
N LYS A 3 4.52 -36.37 -56.71
CA LYS A 3 4.79 -35.10 -56.00
C LYS A 3 6.09 -35.23 -55.20
N ILE A 4 6.91 -34.19 -55.15
CA ILE A 4 8.07 -34.12 -54.25
C ILE A 4 8.10 -32.72 -53.63
N ALA A 5 7.92 -32.66 -52.31
CA ALA A 5 8.13 -31.46 -51.49
C ALA A 5 9.41 -31.67 -50.66
N PRO A 6 10.25 -30.64 -50.45
CA PRO A 6 11.35 -30.76 -49.50
C PRO A 6 10.87 -30.43 -48.08
N ILE A 7 11.00 -31.43 -47.21
CA ILE A 7 10.97 -31.35 -45.76
C ILE A 7 12.41 -31.08 -45.31
N ILE A 8 12.67 -29.93 -44.69
CA ILE A 8 13.79 -29.72 -43.77
C ILE A 8 13.16 -28.88 -42.65
N GLY A 9 12.76 -29.46 -41.51
CA GLY A 9 13.60 -30.26 -40.63
C GLY A 9 14.15 -29.32 -39.55
N ALA A 10 13.29 -28.95 -38.60
CA ALA A 10 13.70 -28.35 -37.33
C ALA A 10 14.68 -29.30 -36.60
N LEU A 11 15.46 -28.77 -35.65
CA LEU A 11 15.50 -29.26 -34.24
C LEU A 11 16.88 -29.06 -33.54
N VAL A 12 16.79 -28.44 -32.36
CA VAL A 12 17.65 -28.54 -31.15
C VAL A 12 18.94 -27.72 -31.03
N ILE A 13 18.74 -26.53 -30.45
CA ILE A 13 19.41 -25.92 -29.28
C ILE A 13 20.42 -26.82 -28.53
N ALA A 14 21.66 -26.35 -28.43
CA ALA A 14 22.56 -26.72 -27.33
C ALA A 14 23.09 -25.42 -26.70
N THR A 15 22.47 -25.04 -25.58
CA THR A 15 22.94 -24.00 -24.66
C THR A 15 24.17 -24.55 -23.95
N ALA A 16 25.36 -24.03 -24.29
CA ALA A 16 26.55 -24.30 -23.51
C ALA A 16 26.41 -23.59 -22.16
N CYS A 17 26.48 -24.38 -21.08
CA CYS A 17 26.62 -23.89 -19.72
C CYS A 17 28.01 -23.27 -19.55
N THR A 18 28.07 -22.03 -19.09
CA THR A 18 29.24 -21.51 -18.38
C THR A 18 28.74 -20.88 -17.10
N SER A 19 28.85 -21.67 -16.03
CA SER A 19 28.79 -21.23 -14.65
C SER A 19 30.12 -20.56 -14.34
N GLU A 20 30.15 -19.24 -14.16
CA GLU A 20 31.27 -18.58 -13.50
C GLU A 20 30.74 -17.98 -12.18
N LEU A 21 31.17 -18.62 -11.10
CA LEU A 21 30.97 -18.19 -9.73
C LEU A 21 32.04 -17.16 -9.41
N GLU A 22 31.71 -15.86 -9.46
CA GLU A 22 32.51 -14.85 -8.77
C GLU A 22 31.84 -14.49 -7.44
N ASN A 23 32.20 -15.31 -6.45
CA ASN A 23 32.06 -15.03 -5.04
C ASN A 23 32.98 -13.86 -4.67
N LYS A 24 32.42 -12.68 -4.40
CA LYS A 24 33.17 -11.59 -3.78
C LYS A 24 32.77 -11.44 -2.32
N SER A 25 33.70 -11.91 -1.50
CA SER A 25 33.82 -11.75 -0.04
C SER A 25 33.59 -10.31 0.42
N GLU A 26 32.84 -10.21 1.52
CA GLU A 26 33.14 -9.43 2.72
C GLU A 26 33.47 -7.94 2.59
N GLU A 27 32.52 -7.09 3.01
CA GLU A 27 32.85 -6.02 3.94
C GLU A 27 31.77 -5.91 5.02
N LYS A 28 32.13 -6.43 6.20
CA LYS A 28 31.31 -6.46 7.41
C LYS A 28 31.50 -5.13 8.14
N LYS A 29 30.65 -4.13 7.87
CA LYS A 29 30.67 -2.89 8.66
C LYS A 29 29.80 -3.05 9.90
N SER A 30 30.51 -3.12 11.02
CA SER A 30 30.06 -3.09 12.41
C SER A 30 28.92 -2.09 12.63
N ILE A 31 27.80 -2.58 13.17
CA ILE A 31 26.77 -1.79 13.84
C ILE A 31 26.94 -2.11 15.32
N GLU A 32 27.46 -1.16 16.08
CA GLU A 32 27.27 -1.11 17.52
C GLU A 32 26.02 -0.26 17.79
N PRO A 33 24.92 -0.82 18.31
CA PRO A 33 23.89 0.01 18.93
C PRO A 33 24.28 0.23 20.40
N SER A 34 24.93 1.36 20.69
CA SER A 34 24.85 1.95 22.03
C SER A 34 23.42 2.40 22.25
N VAL A 35 22.75 1.70 23.16
CA VAL A 35 21.45 2.04 23.71
C VAL A 35 21.67 3.18 24.70
N GLU A 36 21.24 4.38 24.36
CA GLU A 36 21.07 5.46 25.33
C GLU A 36 19.57 5.76 25.43
N LEU A 37 19.01 5.32 26.56
CA LEU A 37 17.66 5.62 27.02
C LEU A 37 17.68 7.04 27.58
N GLU A 38 17.09 7.99 26.87
CA GLU A 38 16.67 9.25 27.48
C GLU A 38 15.15 9.29 27.60
N GLN A 39 14.71 9.23 28.85
CA GLN A 39 13.38 9.53 29.35
C GLN A 39 13.27 11.04 29.48
N ILE A 40 12.24 11.72 28.96
CA ILE A 40 11.58 12.94 29.50
C ILE A 40 10.63 13.49 28.40
N SER A 41 9.49 14.12 28.65
CA SER A 41 8.62 14.35 29.81
C SER A 41 7.26 14.79 29.24
N GLU A 42 6.19 14.42 29.94
CA GLU A 42 4.84 14.97 29.74
C GLU A 42 4.81 16.38 30.37
N GLU A 43 4.49 17.41 29.59
CA GLU A 43 4.14 18.71 30.16
C GLU A 43 3.12 19.48 29.30
N ASP A 44 2.11 19.93 30.04
CA ASP A 44 0.93 20.72 29.73
C ASP A 44 1.18 21.99 28.89
N ILE A 45 0.25 22.29 27.96
CA ILE A 45 -0.07 23.68 27.63
C ILE A 45 -1.60 23.88 27.62
N VAL A 46 -2.03 24.67 28.60
CA VAL A 46 -3.36 25.22 28.88
C VAL A 46 -3.55 26.57 28.16
N GLY A 47 -4.80 26.90 27.82
CA GLY A 47 -5.35 28.27 27.77
C GLY A 47 -5.82 28.72 26.38
N GLU A 48 -7.13 28.97 26.13
CA GLU A 48 -7.90 30.21 26.47
C GLU A 48 -7.62 31.31 25.41
N ASP A 49 -8.52 32.05 24.76
CA ASP A 49 -9.85 32.62 25.03
C ASP A 49 -10.45 33.16 23.69
N ARG A 50 -11.75 33.50 23.71
CA ARG A 50 -12.37 34.69 23.09
C ARG A 50 -13.19 34.63 21.77
N SER A 51 -14.50 34.63 21.99
CA SER A 51 -15.57 35.56 21.54
C SER A 51 -15.97 35.79 20.06
N GLU A 52 -17.27 35.50 19.85
CA GLU A 52 -18.36 36.33 19.27
C GLU A 52 -18.21 37.06 17.93
N SER A 53 -19.10 36.76 16.96
CA SER A 53 -20.28 37.61 16.67
C SER A 53 -21.11 37.12 15.47
N SER A 54 -22.41 36.95 15.75
CA SER A 54 -23.64 37.30 15.00
C SER A 54 -23.67 37.47 13.47
N GLY A 55 -24.69 36.87 12.85
CA GLY A 55 -25.18 37.25 11.52
C GLY A 55 -26.11 36.20 10.89
N GLN A 56 -27.40 36.23 11.24
CA GLN A 56 -28.48 35.55 10.51
C GLN A 56 -28.74 36.31 9.19
N ASN A 57 -28.99 35.60 8.08
CA ASN A 57 -29.95 35.97 7.03
C ASN A 57 -30.22 34.78 6.08
N GLU A 58 -31.42 34.23 6.24
CA GLU A 58 -32.42 33.82 5.22
C GLU A 58 -32.04 32.91 4.03
N ALA A 59 -32.84 31.84 3.93
CA ALA A 59 -32.75 30.71 3.03
C ALA A 59 -32.94 31.03 1.55
N PRO A 60 -32.34 30.19 0.70
CA PRO A 60 -33.15 29.46 -0.27
C PRO A 60 -32.88 27.95 -0.15
N ASP A 61 -33.99 27.20 -0.16
CA ASP A 61 -34.05 25.73 -0.16
C ASP A 61 -32.95 25.12 -1.04
N GLN A 62 -31.94 24.55 -0.39
CA GLN A 62 -31.05 23.56 -0.94
C GLN A 62 -31.02 22.37 0.02
N GLU A 63 -31.58 21.30 -0.50
CA GLU A 63 -31.59 19.93 -0.03
C GLU A 63 -30.30 19.56 0.73
N ALA A 64 -30.47 19.19 2.00
CA ALA A 64 -29.40 18.91 2.93
C ALA A 64 -28.53 17.72 2.49
N SER A 65 -27.42 17.98 1.80
CA SER A 65 -26.27 17.08 1.79
C SER A 65 -25.32 17.49 2.91
N LYS A 66 -25.04 16.54 3.81
CA LYS A 66 -24.32 16.72 5.07
C LYS A 66 -22.98 17.47 4.90
N PRO A 67 -22.56 18.25 5.91
CA PRO A 67 -21.32 19.02 5.83
C PRO A 67 -20.06 18.13 5.79
N ASN A 68 -19.19 18.42 4.81
CA ASN A 68 -17.73 18.23 4.79
C ASN A 68 -17.20 17.00 5.57
N SER A 69 -17.61 15.79 5.16
CA SER A 69 -16.85 14.58 5.49
C SER A 69 -15.64 14.56 4.55
N ALA A 70 -14.43 14.34 5.09
CA ALA A 70 -13.22 14.28 4.28
C ALA A 70 -13.42 13.24 3.15
N GLU A 71 -13.23 13.66 1.90
CA GLU A 71 -13.42 12.80 0.75
C GLU A 71 -12.22 11.86 0.66
N TRP A 72 -12.45 10.60 1.02
CA TRP A 72 -11.47 9.55 0.90
C TRP A 72 -11.63 8.83 -0.43
N THR A 73 -10.53 8.68 -1.17
CA THR A 73 -10.48 7.91 -2.42
C THR A 73 -9.27 6.99 -2.44
N PHE A 74 -9.28 6.00 -3.33
CA PHE A 74 -8.16 5.07 -3.49
C PHE A 74 -7.84 4.80 -4.96
N GLU A 75 -6.59 4.43 -5.22
CA GLU A 75 -6.11 3.94 -6.51
C GLU A 75 -5.32 2.65 -6.31
N VAL A 76 -5.48 1.68 -7.21
CA VAL A 76 -4.70 0.44 -7.23
C VAL A 76 -3.58 0.59 -8.25
N ILE A 77 -2.35 0.34 -7.83
CA ILE A 77 -1.15 0.57 -8.65
C ILE A 77 -0.37 -0.73 -8.88
N PRO A 78 0.19 -0.95 -10.09
CA PRO A 78 1.20 -1.98 -10.30
C PRO A 78 2.52 -1.55 -9.65
N VAL A 79 3.17 -2.44 -8.90
CA VAL A 79 4.45 -2.18 -8.22
C VAL A 79 5.60 -2.81 -9.00
N SER A 80 5.45 -4.05 -9.45
CA SER A 80 6.39 -4.77 -10.31
C SER A 80 5.66 -5.87 -11.08
N GLN A 81 6.39 -6.75 -11.78
CA GLN A 81 5.77 -7.90 -12.44
C GLN A 81 5.01 -8.74 -11.39
N ASP A 82 3.72 -8.93 -11.63
CA ASP A 82 2.79 -9.68 -10.77
C ASP A 82 2.67 -9.18 -9.32
N ASN A 83 3.08 -7.93 -9.04
CA ASN A 83 2.92 -7.30 -7.73
C ASN A 83 2.11 -6.01 -7.84
N TRP A 84 1.18 -5.85 -6.91
CA TRP A 84 0.26 -4.73 -6.83
C TRP A 84 0.35 -4.06 -5.45
N GLY A 85 -0.07 -2.80 -5.40
CA GLY A 85 -0.21 -2.00 -4.20
C GLY A 85 -1.42 -1.08 -4.33
N TYR A 86 -1.60 -0.20 -3.36
CA TYR A 86 -2.65 0.81 -3.41
C TYR A 86 -2.19 2.13 -2.79
N GLN A 87 -2.83 3.20 -3.22
CA GLN A 87 -2.67 4.55 -2.70
C GLN A 87 -4.01 5.05 -2.18
N LEU A 88 -3.99 5.74 -1.04
CA LEU A 88 -5.17 6.37 -0.45
C LEU A 88 -4.97 7.87 -0.42
N PHE A 89 -6.03 8.58 -0.78
CA PHE A 89 -6.04 10.02 -0.88
C PHE A 89 -7.12 10.60 0.01
N GLN A 90 -6.81 11.71 0.68
CA GLN A 90 -7.76 12.51 1.44
C GLN A 90 -7.84 13.88 0.78
N ASN A 91 -9.02 14.27 0.32
CA ASN A 91 -9.25 15.55 -0.38
C ASN A 91 -8.24 15.76 -1.53
N GLY A 92 -7.97 14.69 -2.30
CA GLY A 92 -7.02 14.69 -3.42
C GLY A 92 -5.53 14.63 -3.05
N LYS A 93 -5.16 14.68 -1.77
CA LYS A 93 -3.76 14.52 -1.32
C LYS A 93 -3.49 13.07 -0.95
N MET A 94 -2.41 12.48 -1.49
CA MET A 94 -1.97 11.13 -1.11
C MET A 94 -1.54 11.11 0.37
N VAL A 95 -2.16 10.22 1.15
CA VAL A 95 -1.88 10.04 2.58
C VAL A 95 -1.17 8.71 2.84
N ILE A 96 -1.55 7.65 2.13
CA ILE A 96 -0.95 6.32 2.27
C ILE A 96 -0.52 5.83 0.89
N ASN A 97 0.71 5.31 0.80
CA ASN A 97 1.25 4.61 -0.36
C ASN A 97 1.74 3.22 0.08
N GLN A 98 0.90 2.20 -0.10
CA GLN A 98 1.17 0.86 0.35
C GLN A 98 1.55 -0.03 -0.83
N THR A 99 2.84 -0.32 -0.98
CA THR A 99 3.37 -1.17 -2.05
C THR A 99 3.50 -2.65 -1.64
N THR A 100 3.39 -2.94 -0.35
CA THR A 100 3.56 -4.29 0.22
C THR A 100 2.30 -4.75 0.96
N ILE A 101 2.13 -6.05 1.15
CA ILE A 101 1.00 -6.58 1.93
C ILE A 101 1.21 -6.26 3.43
N PRO A 102 0.26 -5.57 4.11
CA PRO A 102 0.33 -5.35 5.55
C PRO A 102 0.40 -6.67 6.32
N SER A 103 1.03 -6.69 7.50
CA SER A 103 1.07 -7.88 8.37
C SER A 103 1.65 -9.16 7.76
N VAL A 104 2.31 -9.07 6.60
CA VAL A 104 3.09 -10.13 5.97
C VAL A 104 4.55 -9.73 5.98
N GLN A 105 5.43 -10.66 6.33
CA GLN A 105 6.86 -10.39 6.32
C GLN A 105 7.40 -10.27 4.90
N GLY A 106 8.33 -9.33 4.69
CA GLY A 106 9.02 -9.12 3.42
C GLY A 106 8.52 -7.89 2.67
N ASN A 107 8.91 -7.78 1.40
CA ASN A 107 8.61 -6.64 0.54
C ASN A 107 7.72 -7.00 -0.66
N ASN A 108 6.95 -8.08 -0.52
CA ASN A 108 6.05 -8.53 -1.59
C ASN A 108 4.78 -7.69 -1.59
N GLY A 109 4.35 -7.30 -2.80
CA GLY A 109 3.05 -6.70 -3.03
C GLY A 109 1.95 -7.76 -3.09
N PHE A 110 0.74 -7.32 -3.39
CA PHE A 110 -0.36 -8.22 -3.66
C PHE A 110 -0.14 -8.93 -5.01
N ASP A 111 -0.44 -10.22 -5.10
CA ASP A 111 -0.38 -11.03 -6.33
C ASP A 111 -1.42 -10.61 -7.40
N SER A 112 -2.41 -9.78 -7.03
CA SER A 112 -3.43 -9.27 -7.93
C SER A 112 -3.97 -7.91 -7.52
N ALA A 113 -4.37 -7.11 -8.51
CA ALA A 113 -5.03 -5.82 -8.31
C ALA A 113 -6.28 -5.93 -7.42
N LYS A 114 -7.04 -7.02 -7.57
CA LYS A 114 -8.29 -7.25 -6.81
C LYS A 114 -8.03 -7.45 -5.31
N LYS A 115 -6.92 -8.09 -4.93
CA LYS A 115 -6.55 -8.25 -3.52
C LYS A 115 -6.05 -6.93 -2.90
N ALA A 116 -5.30 -6.14 -3.67
CA ALA A 116 -4.94 -4.77 -3.28
C ALA A 116 -6.19 -3.90 -3.08
N GLU A 117 -7.15 -3.95 -4.02
CA GLU A 117 -8.41 -3.20 -3.97
C GLU A 117 -9.23 -3.53 -2.72
N ARG A 118 -9.41 -4.82 -2.39
CA ARG A 118 -10.15 -5.26 -1.20
C ARG A 118 -9.54 -4.68 0.08
N THR A 119 -8.21 -4.73 0.18
CA THR A 119 -7.48 -4.19 1.33
C THR A 119 -7.59 -2.67 1.41
N ALA A 120 -7.48 -1.98 0.28
CA ALA A 120 -7.63 -0.52 0.19
C ALA A 120 -9.02 -0.08 0.68
N LYS A 121 -10.09 -0.74 0.20
CA LYS A 121 -11.47 -0.45 0.64
C LYS A 121 -11.66 -0.68 2.13
N TYR A 122 -11.11 -1.78 2.65
CA TYR A 122 -11.19 -2.08 4.07
C TYR A 122 -10.52 -0.99 4.93
N ILE A 123 -9.35 -0.51 4.50
CA ILE A 123 -8.65 0.58 5.18
C ILE A 123 -9.40 1.90 5.03
N LEU A 124 -10.01 2.16 3.86
CA LEU A 124 -10.86 3.32 3.65
C LEU A 124 -11.97 3.38 4.71
N THR A 125 -12.64 2.26 4.97
CA THR A 125 -13.64 2.16 6.02
C THR A 125 -13.06 2.42 7.42
N LYS A 126 -11.82 2.00 7.71
CA LYS A 126 -11.16 2.35 8.99
C LYS A 126 -10.89 3.85 9.09
N LEU A 127 -10.42 4.48 8.01
CA LEU A 127 -10.14 5.91 7.94
C LEU A 127 -11.39 6.78 8.04
N GLU A 128 -12.47 6.38 7.37
CA GLU A 128 -13.80 7.01 7.47
C GLU A 128 -14.36 6.96 8.90
N ASN A 129 -14.02 5.92 9.66
CA ASN A 129 -14.36 5.79 11.08
C ASN A 129 -13.37 6.51 12.03
N GLY A 130 -12.42 7.28 11.50
CA GLY A 130 -11.46 8.06 12.29
C GLY A 130 -10.31 7.24 12.91
N ILE A 131 -10.09 6.00 12.45
CA ILE A 131 -8.99 5.15 12.94
C ILE A 131 -7.71 5.53 12.19
N PHE A 132 -6.79 6.20 12.88
CA PHE A 132 -5.51 6.62 12.32
C PHE A 132 -4.34 6.41 13.31
N PRO A 133 -3.22 5.79 12.90
CA PRO A 133 -3.01 5.13 11.60
C PRO A 133 -3.84 3.83 11.48
N PRO A 134 -4.34 3.49 10.28
CA PRO A 134 -5.08 2.25 10.10
C PRO A 134 -4.12 1.07 10.16
N THR A 135 -4.41 0.12 11.03
CA THR A 135 -3.70 -1.17 11.08
C THR A 135 -4.55 -2.24 10.39
N VAL A 136 -3.90 -3.27 9.85
CA VAL A 136 -4.59 -4.45 9.34
C VAL A 136 -3.86 -5.68 9.83
N ASP A 137 -4.56 -6.57 10.54
CA ASP A 137 -3.97 -7.80 11.05
C ASP A 137 -4.13 -8.94 10.04
N ARG A 138 -3.30 -9.99 10.18
CA ARG A 138 -3.32 -11.16 9.29
C ARG A 138 -4.72 -11.80 9.18
N LYS A 139 -5.45 -11.89 10.29
CA LYS A 139 -6.80 -12.45 10.32
C LYS A 139 -7.77 -11.67 9.43
N GLU A 140 -7.69 -10.34 9.46
CA GLU A 140 -8.54 -9.47 8.63
C GLU A 140 -8.21 -9.69 7.13
N LEU A 141 -6.94 -9.88 6.78
CA LEU A 141 -6.55 -10.21 5.40
C LEU A 141 -7.04 -11.59 4.95
N GLU A 142 -7.11 -12.58 5.84
CA GLU A 142 -7.69 -13.89 5.55
C GLU A 142 -9.22 -13.79 5.35
N GLU A 143 -9.91 -12.97 6.14
CA GLU A 143 -11.33 -12.67 5.98
C GLU A 143 -11.63 -11.93 4.66
N LEU A 144 -10.71 -11.09 4.20
CA LEU A 144 -10.75 -10.43 2.88
C LEU A 144 -10.32 -11.33 1.72
N GLU A 145 -10.01 -12.61 1.98
CA GLU A 145 -9.49 -13.58 1.00
C GLU A 145 -8.23 -13.07 0.27
N VAL A 146 -7.40 -12.30 0.96
CA VAL A 146 -6.11 -11.81 0.45
C VAL A 146 -5.02 -12.88 0.63
N LEU A 147 -5.01 -13.53 1.80
CA LEU A 147 -4.00 -14.52 2.22
C LEU A 147 -4.52 -15.96 2.22
N ARG A 148 -5.58 -16.26 1.47
CA ARG A 148 -6.07 -17.63 1.29
C ARG A 148 -5.59 -18.18 -0.07
N ASP A 149 -5.17 -19.45 -0.05
CA ASP A 149 -4.71 -20.22 -1.21
C ASP A 149 -5.87 -20.82 -2.02
#